data_AF-A0A9X1XBH7-F1
#
_entry.id   AF-A0A9X1XBH7-F1
#
_cell.length_a   1.000
_cell.length_b   1.000
_cell.length_c   1.000
_cell.angle_alpha   90.00
_cell.angle_beta   90.00
_cell.angle_gamma   90.00
#
_symmetry.space_group_name_H-M   'P 1'
#
loop_
_entity.id
_entity.type
_entity.pdbx_description
1 polymer ?
#
loop_
_entity_poly.entity_id
_entity_poly.type
_entity_poly.pdbx_seq_one_letter_code
_entity_poly.pdbx_strand_id
1 'polypeptide(L)'
;MKKLIKFTFIALAVTGFAAGAHAQTVTTADSAKAAHHRGGHHGHAGFEKFKAVLTPEQQAMLKANHAKQKEARKAFVATLTPDQKAIMKDKTLERKDKKAKLQASLTDDQKKMMADNKELRKTNHKAFVATLTDAQKAKLKELRKNHKGHGLHRDSEQKS
;
A
#
# COMPACT_ATOMS: atom_id res chain seq x y z
N MET A 1 -20.49 -21.23 -28.55
CA MET A 1 -21.67 -20.70 -27.83
C MET A 1 -21.21 -20.07 -26.52
N LYS A 2 -21.13 -18.73 -26.44
CA LYS A 2 -20.62 -18.01 -25.26
C LYS A 2 -21.82 -17.60 -24.39
N LYS A 3 -21.98 -18.22 -23.22
CA LYS A 3 -23.08 -17.94 -22.28
C LYS A 3 -22.77 -16.67 -21.47
N LEU A 4 -23.62 -15.65 -21.60
CA LEU A 4 -23.65 -14.44 -20.78
C LEU A 4 -24.35 -14.77 -19.45
N ILE A 5 -23.66 -14.62 -18.32
CA ILE A 5 -24.27 -14.71 -16.99
C ILE A 5 -24.58 -13.29 -16.52
N LYS A 6 -25.88 -12.98 -16.44
CA LYS A 6 -26.43 -11.73 -15.89
C LYS A 6 -26.44 -11.85 -14.37
N PHE A 7 -25.74 -10.95 -13.65
CA PHE A 7 -25.82 -10.86 -12.21
C PHE A 7 -26.89 -9.84 -11.81
N THR A 8 -28.01 -10.35 -11.32
CA THR A 8 -29.12 -9.58 -10.76
C THR A 8 -28.78 -9.18 -9.32
N PHE A 9 -28.88 -7.89 -9.02
CA PHE A 9 -28.77 -7.33 -7.67
C PHE A 9 -30.03 -7.70 -6.85
N ILE A 10 -29.84 -8.34 -5.70
CA ILE A 10 -30.89 -8.49 -4.68
C ILE A 10 -30.59 -7.48 -3.58
N ALA A 11 -31.46 -6.48 -3.46
CA ALA A 11 -31.55 -5.60 -2.31
C ALA A 11 -32.31 -6.33 -1.20
N LEU A 12 -31.71 -6.43 -0.01
CA LEU A 12 -32.41 -6.89 1.19
C LEU A 12 -32.47 -5.72 2.18
N ALA A 13 -33.67 -5.13 2.29
CA ALA A 13 -34.02 -4.24 3.38
C ALA A 13 -34.40 -5.10 4.60
N VAL A 14 -33.83 -4.80 5.76
CA VAL A 14 -34.31 -5.33 7.04
C VAL A 14 -34.57 -4.15 7.96
N THR A 15 -35.85 -3.85 8.14
CA THR A 15 -36.40 -3.06 9.24
C THR A 15 -36.84 -4.04 10.31
N GLY A 16 -36.47 -3.81 11.58
CA GLY A 16 -36.91 -4.65 12.68
C GLY A 16 -36.35 -4.23 14.04
N PHE A 17 -37.22 -3.62 14.82
CA PHE A 17 -37.09 -3.00 16.14
C PHE A 17 -36.87 -4.02 17.28
N ALA A 18 -36.08 -3.68 18.31
CA ALA A 18 -36.31 -4.14 19.69
C ALA A 18 -35.48 -3.32 20.71
N ALA A 19 -36.18 -2.68 21.64
CA ALA A 19 -35.64 -2.07 22.85
C ALA A 19 -35.31 -3.16 23.89
N GLY A 20 -34.21 -2.97 24.62
CA GLY A 20 -33.84 -3.81 25.75
C GLY A 20 -32.73 -3.14 26.56
N ALA A 21 -33.10 -2.45 27.63
CA ALA A 21 -32.19 -1.92 28.62
C ALA A 21 -31.62 -3.08 29.47
N HIS A 22 -30.31 -3.25 29.45
CA HIS A 22 -29.59 -3.92 30.53
C HIS A 22 -28.29 -3.14 30.80
N ALA A 23 -28.30 -2.44 31.93
CA ALA A 23 -27.09 -1.95 32.56
C ALA A 23 -26.24 -3.14 33.02
N GLN A 24 -25.02 -3.25 32.52
CA GLN A 24 -23.95 -3.97 33.18
C GLN A 24 -22.71 -3.09 33.15
N THR A 25 -22.41 -2.56 34.33
CA THR A 25 -21.16 -1.93 34.71
C THR A 25 -20.05 -2.98 34.64
N VAL A 26 -19.18 -2.87 33.63
CA VAL A 26 -17.89 -3.54 33.62
C VAL A 26 -16.84 -2.51 34.01
N THR A 27 -16.21 -2.79 35.15
CA THR A 27 -15.02 -2.14 35.69
C THR A 27 -13.93 -2.05 34.63
N THR A 28 -13.63 -0.84 34.15
CA THR A 28 -12.43 -0.54 33.37
C THR A 28 -11.31 -0.12 34.32
N ALA A 29 -10.81 -1.09 35.08
CA ALA A 29 -9.46 -1.05 35.62
C ALA A 29 -8.63 -2.05 34.79
N ASP A 30 -7.44 -1.63 34.38
CA ASP A 30 -6.46 -2.38 33.59
C ASP A 30 -6.79 -2.67 32.12
N SER A 31 -6.63 -1.62 31.32
CA SER A 31 -5.97 -1.78 30.02
C SER A 31 -5.08 -0.58 29.70
N ALA A 32 -4.19 -0.25 30.63
CA ALA A 32 -2.95 0.45 30.30
C ALA A 32 -1.99 -0.50 29.57
N LYS A 33 -2.44 -1.07 28.44
CA LYS A 33 -1.55 -1.81 27.53
C LYS A 33 -1.03 -0.82 26.50
N ALA A 34 0.08 -0.21 26.86
CA ALA A 34 1.10 0.38 26.00
C ALA A 34 0.70 0.44 24.52
N ALA A 35 -0.02 1.49 24.15
CA ALA A 35 -0.08 1.94 22.78
C ALA A 35 1.30 2.50 22.42
N HIS A 36 2.23 1.60 22.10
CA HIS A 36 3.39 1.96 21.28
C HIS A 36 2.84 2.39 19.93
N HIS A 37 2.47 3.67 19.80
CA HIS A 37 2.25 4.33 18.54
C HIS A 37 3.58 4.25 17.77
N ARG A 38 3.74 3.20 16.96
CA ARG A 38 4.77 3.11 15.94
C ARG A 38 4.62 4.34 15.05
N GLY A 39 5.46 5.36 15.30
CA GLY A 39 5.54 6.57 14.50
C GLY A 39 5.60 6.22 13.01
N GLY A 40 4.61 6.68 12.26
CA GLY A 40 4.47 6.32 10.85
C GLY A 40 3.46 7.14 10.04
N HIS A 41 2.93 8.24 10.57
CA HIS A 41 1.92 9.04 9.87
C HIS A 41 2.47 10.24 9.07
N HIS A 42 3.76 10.57 9.20
CA HIS A 42 4.31 11.78 8.57
C HIS A 42 4.51 11.68 7.05
N GLY A 43 4.67 10.48 6.49
CA GLY A 43 4.86 10.30 5.04
C GLY A 43 3.63 10.67 4.21
N HIS A 44 2.42 10.41 4.74
CA HIS A 44 1.17 10.71 4.02
C HIS A 44 0.90 12.21 3.98
N ALA A 45 1.06 12.90 5.12
CA ALA A 45 0.78 14.34 5.21
C ALA A 45 1.70 15.17 4.29
N GLY A 46 2.99 14.84 4.22
CA GLY A 46 3.93 15.54 3.33
C GLY A 46 3.60 15.34 1.84
N PHE A 47 3.18 14.14 1.46
CA PHE A 47 2.82 13.84 0.08
C PHE A 47 1.51 14.51 -0.34
N GLU A 48 0.51 14.59 0.54
CA GLU A 48 -0.74 15.32 0.25
C GLU A 48 -0.50 16.82 0.08
N LYS A 49 0.36 17.43 0.92
CA LYS A 49 0.80 18.83 0.74
C LYS A 49 1.50 19.05 -0.60
N PHE A 50 2.29 18.08 -1.07
CA PHE A 50 2.91 18.15 -2.39
C PHE A 50 1.89 18.03 -3.52
N LYS A 51 0.94 17.10 -3.43
CA LYS A 51 -0.12 16.97 -4.43
C LYS A 51 -0.94 18.26 -4.57
N ALA A 52 -1.17 18.99 -3.48
CA ALA A 52 -1.91 20.24 -3.50
C ALA A 52 -1.21 21.36 -4.30
N VAL A 53 0.13 21.30 -4.47
CA VAL A 53 0.88 22.29 -5.27
C VAL A 53 1.12 21.87 -6.72
N LEU A 54 0.55 20.73 -7.14
CA LEU A 54 0.61 20.24 -8.52
C LEU A 54 -0.52 20.82 -9.35
N THR A 55 -0.25 21.01 -10.65
CA THR A 55 -1.29 21.35 -11.62
C THR A 55 -2.31 20.22 -11.77
N PRO A 56 -3.54 20.50 -12.25
CA PRO A 56 -4.54 19.46 -12.50
C PRO A 56 -4.03 18.32 -13.40
N GLU A 57 -3.26 18.66 -14.43
CA GLU A 57 -2.66 17.69 -15.36
C GLU A 57 -1.62 16.80 -14.67
N GLN A 58 -0.74 17.39 -13.85
CA GLN A 58 0.23 16.65 -13.05
C GLN A 58 -0.46 15.70 -12.05
N GLN A 59 -1.55 16.13 -11.43
CA GLN A 59 -2.35 15.27 -10.54
C GLN A 59 -3.05 14.14 -11.29
N ALA A 60 -3.59 14.42 -12.49
CA ALA A 60 -4.18 13.40 -13.35
C ALA A 60 -3.13 12.34 -13.74
N MET A 61 -1.90 12.76 -14.07
CA MET A 61 -0.78 11.85 -14.34
C MET A 61 -0.45 10.96 -13.14
N LEU A 62 -0.44 11.49 -11.91
CA LEU A 62 -0.25 10.68 -10.70
C LEU A 62 -1.37 9.65 -10.51
N LYS A 63 -2.64 10.05 -10.69
CA LYS A 63 -3.79 9.14 -10.59
C LYS A 63 -3.70 8.02 -11.62
N ALA A 64 -3.38 8.34 -12.87
CA ALA A 64 -3.19 7.38 -13.94
C ALA A 64 -2.03 6.41 -13.64
N ASN A 65 -0.90 6.92 -13.18
CA ASN A 65 0.25 6.11 -12.79
C ASN A 65 -0.04 5.19 -11.60
N HIS A 66 -0.84 5.66 -10.64
CA HIS A 66 -1.30 4.85 -9.50
C HIS A 66 -2.26 3.74 -9.94
N ALA A 67 -3.20 4.04 -10.85
CA ALA A 67 -4.09 3.02 -11.43
C ALA A 67 -3.30 1.94 -12.16
N LYS A 68 -2.33 2.32 -13.01
CA LYS A 68 -1.42 1.38 -13.70
C LYS A 68 -0.68 0.47 -12.70
N GLN A 69 -0.19 1.02 -11.59
CA GLN A 69 0.48 0.23 -10.55
C GLN A 69 -0.47 -0.74 -9.83
N LYS A 70 -1.72 -0.33 -9.57
CA LYS A 70 -2.73 -1.19 -8.95
C LYS A 70 -3.06 -2.37 -9.86
N GLU A 71 -3.26 -2.12 -11.15
CA GLU A 71 -3.54 -3.18 -12.13
C GLU A 71 -2.33 -4.10 -12.33
N ALA A 72 -1.11 -3.55 -12.45
CA ALA A 72 0.12 -4.34 -12.51
C ALA A 72 0.30 -5.25 -11.27
N ARG A 73 -0.05 -4.74 -10.08
CA ARG A 73 -0.02 -5.53 -8.85
C ARG A 73 -1.07 -6.65 -8.86
N LYS A 74 -2.29 -6.38 -9.31
CA LYS A 74 -3.34 -7.39 -9.42
C LYS A 74 -2.93 -8.49 -10.41
N ALA A 75 -2.42 -8.10 -11.57
CA ALA A 75 -1.92 -9.04 -12.59
C ALA A 75 -0.82 -9.94 -12.01
N PHE A 76 0.18 -9.36 -11.33
CA PHE A 76 1.22 -10.15 -10.66
C PHE A 76 0.65 -11.09 -9.59
N VAL A 77 -0.23 -10.62 -8.71
CA VAL A 77 -0.83 -11.47 -7.66
C VAL A 77 -1.68 -12.60 -8.25
N ALA A 78 -2.30 -12.39 -9.41
CA ALA A 78 -3.05 -13.43 -10.11
C ALA A 78 -2.13 -14.57 -10.60
N THR A 79 -0.88 -14.27 -10.95
CA THR A 79 0.11 -15.29 -11.35
C THR A 79 0.64 -16.13 -10.19
N LEU A 80 0.39 -15.75 -8.94
CA LEU A 80 0.98 -16.45 -7.79
C LEU A 80 0.31 -17.80 -7.53
N THR A 81 1.14 -18.81 -7.25
CA THR A 81 0.71 -20.16 -6.87
C THR A 81 0.09 -20.17 -5.47
N PRO A 82 -0.65 -21.23 -5.09
CA PRO A 82 -1.17 -21.38 -3.73
C PRO A 82 -0.07 -21.28 -2.66
N ASP A 83 1.08 -21.92 -2.88
CA ASP A 83 2.20 -21.92 -1.93
C ASP A 83 2.81 -20.52 -1.78
N GLN A 84 3.00 -19.80 -2.88
CA GLN A 84 3.47 -18.41 -2.86
C GLN A 84 2.49 -17.49 -2.11
N LYS A 85 1.17 -17.70 -2.30
CA LYS A 85 0.12 -16.98 -1.57
C LYS A 85 0.11 -17.34 -0.08
N ALA A 86 0.43 -18.58 0.29
CA ALA A 86 0.58 -18.99 1.68
C ALA A 86 1.75 -18.26 2.35
N ILE A 87 2.92 -18.18 1.71
CA ILE A 87 4.07 -17.38 2.18
C ILE A 87 3.65 -15.92 2.45
N MET A 88 2.86 -15.31 1.57
CA MET A 88 2.39 -13.94 1.76
C MET A 88 1.50 -13.76 3.01
N LYS A 89 0.64 -14.74 3.29
CA LYS A 89 -0.33 -14.71 4.40
C LYS A 89 0.24 -15.16 5.73
N ASP A 90 1.37 -15.86 5.72
CA ASP A 90 2.02 -16.39 6.92
C ASP A 90 2.38 -15.26 7.91
N LYS A 91 1.77 -15.28 9.09
CA LYS A 91 1.98 -14.26 10.14
C LYS A 91 3.20 -14.56 11.02
N THR A 92 3.75 -15.77 10.93
CA THR A 92 4.90 -16.21 11.73
C THR A 92 6.22 -15.73 11.14
N LEU A 93 6.25 -15.45 9.82
CA LEU A 93 7.43 -14.94 9.14
C LEU A 93 7.61 -13.45 9.33
N GLU A 94 8.85 -13.05 9.66
CA GLU A 94 9.25 -11.65 9.59
C GLU A 94 9.18 -11.11 8.16
N ARG A 95 9.06 -9.79 8.02
CA ARG A 95 8.92 -9.13 6.70
C ARG A 95 10.10 -9.40 5.78
N LYS A 96 11.32 -9.46 6.31
CA LYS A 96 12.55 -9.74 5.54
C LYS A 96 12.52 -11.18 5.02
N ASP A 97 12.24 -12.14 5.89
CA ASP A 97 12.21 -13.57 5.54
C ASP A 97 11.07 -13.91 4.59
N LYS A 98 9.88 -13.35 4.83
CA LYS A 98 8.75 -13.47 3.91
C LYS A 98 9.11 -13.00 2.50
N LYS A 99 9.82 -11.88 2.40
CA LYS A 99 10.29 -11.36 1.11
C LYS A 99 11.31 -12.31 0.47
N ALA A 100 12.30 -12.79 1.24
CA ALA A 100 13.32 -13.70 0.74
C ALA A 100 12.71 -15.02 0.24
N LYS A 101 11.86 -15.67 1.05
CA LYS A 101 11.15 -16.90 0.67
C LYS A 101 10.24 -16.70 -0.54
N LEU A 102 9.49 -15.60 -0.59
CA LEU A 102 8.68 -15.29 -1.77
C LEU A 102 9.56 -15.11 -3.00
N GLN A 103 10.65 -14.34 -2.93
CA GLN A 103 11.55 -14.11 -4.07
C GLN A 103 12.20 -15.40 -4.57
N ALA A 104 12.60 -16.29 -3.67
CA ALA A 104 13.19 -17.58 -4.01
C ALA A 104 12.19 -18.52 -4.72
N SER A 105 10.90 -18.41 -4.39
CA SER A 105 9.85 -19.25 -4.99
C SER A 105 9.28 -18.73 -6.31
N LEU A 106 9.65 -17.52 -6.76
CA LEU A 106 9.14 -16.96 -8.01
C LEU A 106 9.69 -17.67 -9.24
N THR A 107 8.83 -17.89 -10.23
CA THR A 107 9.23 -18.35 -11.56
C THR A 107 9.93 -17.26 -12.35
N ASP A 108 10.61 -17.61 -13.44
CA ASP A 108 11.31 -16.63 -14.27
C ASP A 108 10.34 -15.66 -14.97
N ASP A 109 9.16 -16.13 -15.39
CA ASP A 109 8.10 -15.26 -15.93
C ASP A 109 7.60 -14.25 -14.89
N GLN A 110 7.42 -14.69 -13.63
CA GLN A 110 7.02 -13.81 -12.53
C GLN A 110 8.13 -12.78 -12.22
N LYS A 111 9.39 -13.19 -12.22
CA LYS A 111 10.55 -12.28 -12.04
C LYS A 111 10.63 -11.27 -13.18
N LYS A 112 10.43 -11.70 -14.43
CA LYS A 112 10.40 -10.84 -15.60
C LYS A 112 9.27 -9.81 -15.49
N MET A 113 8.06 -10.24 -15.13
CA MET A 113 6.93 -9.33 -14.89
C MET A 113 7.25 -8.29 -13.80
N MET A 114 7.94 -8.67 -12.72
CA MET A 114 8.39 -7.72 -11.70
C MET A 114 9.41 -6.71 -12.22
N ALA A 115 10.35 -7.15 -13.06
CA ALA A 115 11.35 -6.29 -13.69
C ALA A 115 10.70 -5.29 -14.65
N ASP A 116 9.80 -5.76 -15.51
CA ASP A 116 9.05 -4.91 -16.45
C ASP A 116 8.22 -3.87 -15.69
N ASN A 117 7.51 -4.28 -14.63
CA ASN A 117 6.76 -3.37 -13.76
C ASN A 117 7.66 -2.37 -13.00
N LYS A 118 8.92 -2.73 -12.72
CA LYS A 118 9.90 -1.82 -12.11
C LYS A 118 10.36 -0.76 -13.12
N GLU A 119 10.68 -1.16 -14.35
CA GLU A 119 11.08 -0.23 -15.41
C GLU A 119 9.94 0.68 -15.84
N LEU A 120 8.72 0.18 -15.94
CA LEU A 120 7.53 1.00 -16.19
C LEU A 120 7.35 2.08 -15.11
N ARG A 121 7.50 1.72 -13.83
CA ARG A 121 7.42 2.69 -12.72
C ARG A 121 8.52 3.75 -12.81
N LYS A 122 9.75 3.37 -13.14
CA LYS A 122 10.85 4.32 -13.33
C LYS A 122 10.56 5.28 -14.49
N THR A 123 10.08 4.76 -15.60
CA THR A 123 9.75 5.55 -16.80
C THR A 123 8.63 6.54 -16.51
N ASN A 124 7.52 6.06 -15.93
CA ASN A 124 6.41 6.93 -15.52
C ASN A 124 6.85 7.98 -14.49
N HIS A 125 7.76 7.62 -13.59
CA HIS A 125 8.31 8.55 -12.62
C HIS A 125 9.17 9.64 -13.28
N LYS A 126 10.04 9.28 -14.22
CA LYS A 126 10.85 10.24 -14.99
C LYS A 126 9.95 11.20 -15.79
N ALA A 127 8.95 10.67 -16.48
CA ALA A 127 7.98 11.48 -17.22
C ALA A 127 7.25 12.46 -16.30
N PHE A 128 6.79 12.01 -15.12
CA PHE A 128 6.19 12.89 -14.13
C PHE A 128 7.16 13.96 -13.61
N VAL A 129 8.41 13.61 -13.30
CA VAL A 129 9.40 14.60 -12.81
C VAL A 129 9.73 15.63 -13.89
N ALA A 130 9.70 15.26 -15.17
CA ALA A 130 9.94 16.17 -16.29
C ALA A 130 8.86 17.26 -16.41
N THR A 131 7.63 17.01 -15.94
CA THR A 131 6.57 18.02 -15.97
C THR A 131 6.62 18.99 -14.79
N LEU A 132 7.47 18.74 -13.78
CA LEU A 132 7.54 19.57 -12.59
C LEU A 132 8.34 20.85 -12.82
N THR A 133 7.91 21.93 -12.18
CA THR A 133 8.72 23.15 -12.04
C THR A 133 9.86 22.92 -11.06
N ASP A 134 10.88 23.78 -11.10
CA ASP A 134 12.04 23.61 -10.21
C ASP A 134 11.69 23.76 -8.72
N ALA A 135 10.73 24.65 -8.40
CA ALA A 135 10.17 24.75 -7.05
C ALA A 135 9.46 23.45 -6.61
N GLN A 136 8.70 22.81 -7.51
CA GLN A 136 8.07 21.52 -7.23
C GLN A 136 9.12 20.40 -7.08
N LYS A 137 10.17 20.37 -7.92
CA LYS A 137 11.28 19.40 -7.80
C LYS A 137 12.02 19.54 -6.47
N ALA A 138 12.24 20.76 -5.99
CA ALA A 138 12.86 21.03 -4.70
C ALA A 138 12.01 20.44 -3.54
N LYS A 139 10.70 20.71 -3.52
CA LYS A 139 9.76 20.12 -2.55
C LYS A 139 9.75 18.59 -2.61
N LEU A 140 9.77 18.01 -3.82
CA LEU A 140 9.84 16.56 -3.99
C LEU A 140 11.15 15.97 -3.45
N LYS A 141 12.28 16.67 -3.58
CA LYS A 141 13.58 16.25 -3.04
C LYS A 141 13.58 16.27 -1.50
N GLU A 142 13.00 17.31 -0.91
CA GLU A 142 12.84 17.43 0.56
C GLU A 142 12.02 16.28 1.13
N LEU A 143 10.87 15.97 0.52
CA LEU A 143 10.03 14.84 0.93
C LEU A 143 10.79 13.50 0.90
N ARG A 144 11.64 13.29 -0.10
CA ARG A 144 12.46 12.07 -0.18
C ARG A 144 13.53 12.02 0.91
N LYS A 145 14.13 13.15 1.30
CA LYS A 145 15.11 13.20 2.38
C LYS A 145 14.46 12.84 3.72
N ASN A 146 13.29 13.42 4.00
CA ASN A 146 12.54 13.16 5.22
C ASN A 146 12.11 11.69 5.32
N HIS A 147 11.84 11.05 4.16
CA HIS A 147 11.53 9.62 4.11
C HIS A 147 12.75 8.70 4.28
N LYS A 148 13.95 9.12 3.87
CA LYS A 148 15.19 8.34 4.02
C LYS A 148 15.79 8.42 5.42
N GLY A 149 15.68 9.57 6.10
CA GLY A 149 16.18 9.74 7.47
C GLY A 149 15.60 8.72 8.45
N HIS A 150 14.32 8.36 8.29
CA HIS A 150 13.65 7.36 9.13
C HIS A 150 14.10 5.90 8.92
N GLY A 151 14.73 5.59 7.78
CA GLY A 151 15.18 4.24 7.46
C GLY A 151 16.56 3.91 8.06
N LEU A 152 17.44 4.91 8.16
CA LEU A 152 18.82 4.73 8.60
C LEU A 152 18.95 4.55 10.12
N HIS A 153 18.12 5.19 10.92
CA HIS A 153 18.13 5.03 12.38
C HIS A 153 17.68 3.64 12.86
N ARG A 154 16.90 2.92 12.05
CA ARG A 154 16.32 1.63 12.43
C ARG A 154 17.31 0.46 12.32
N ASP A 155 18.35 0.61 11.50
CA ASP A 155 19.39 -0.40 11.32
C ASP A 155 20.52 -0.27 12.37
N SER A 156 20.65 0.88 13.05
CA SER A 156 21.65 1.10 14.10
C SER A 156 21.22 0.61 15.49
N GLU A 157 19.92 0.51 15.76
CA GLU A 157 19.40 0.05 17.08
C GLU A 157 19.22 -1.48 17.19
N GLN A 158 19.35 -2.24 16.10
CA GLN A 158 19.28 -3.71 16.14
C GLN A 158 20.67 -4.39 16.25
N LYS A 159 21.72 -3.63 16.56
CA LYS A 159 23.12 -4.11 16.64
C LYS A 159 23.78 -3.93 18.01
N SER A 160 23.02 -3.66 19.07
CA SER A 160 23.53 -3.64 20.45
C SER A 160 22.98 -4.80 21.27
#